data_AF-A0A7X8H0S7-F1
#
_entry.id   AF-A0A7X8H0S7-F1
#
_cell.length_a   1.000
_cell.length_b   1.000
_cell.length_c   1.000
_cell.angle_alpha   90.00
_cell.angle_beta   90.00
_cell.angle_gamma   90.00
#
_symmetry.space_group_name_H-M   'P 1'
#
loop_
_entity.id
_entity.type
_entity.pdbx_description
1 polymer ?
#
loop_
_entity_poly.entity_id
_entity_poly.type
_entity_poly.pdbx_seq_one_letter_code
_entity_poly.pdbx_strand_id
1 'polypeptide(L)' 'MNVLTLNTHSWMEEDPELKLRQIVDYIAKEDFQIIALQEINQTMEAKEIVDDLFIQASGEMYPVAIKE' A
#
# COMPACT_ATOMS: atom_id res chain seq x y z
N MET A 1 16.14 10.22 -4.50
CA MET A 1 15.50 9.23 -3.62
C MET A 1 14.25 8.76 -4.33
N ASN A 2 14.20 7.50 -4.72
CA ASN A 2 13.06 6.94 -5.45
C ASN A 2 12.09 6.34 -4.44
N VAL A 3 10.84 6.79 -4.49
CA VAL A 3 9.79 6.39 -3.54
C VAL A 3 8.57 5.94 -4.31
N LEU A 4 7.98 4.82 -3.89
CA LEU A 4 6.68 4.34 -4.33
C LEU A 4 5.68 4.55 -3.20
N THR A 5 4.54 5.16 -3.50
CA THR A 5 3.33 5.03 -2.67
C THR A 5 2.22 4.45 -3.51
N LEU A 6 1.56 3.40 -3.01
CA LEU A 6 0.50 2.71 -3.72
C LEU A 6 -0.57 2.24 -2.76
N ASN A 7 -1.80 2.69 -2.98
CA ASN A 7 -2.97 2.04 -2.41
C ASN A 7 -3.25 0.78 -3.25
N THR A 8 -3.22 -0.38 -2.62
CA THR A 8 -3.30 -1.68 -3.31
C THR A 8 -4.72 -2.20 -3.46
N HIS A 9 -5.69 -1.62 -2.74
CA HIS A 9 -7.08 -2.10 -2.68
C HIS A 9 -7.12 -3.64 -2.55
N SER A 10 -6.29 -4.18 -1.64
CA SER A 10 -5.89 -5.58 -1.66
C SER A 10 -7.09 -6.52 -1.61
N TRP A 11 -7.12 -7.49 -2.53
CA TRP A 11 -8.18 -8.51 -2.67
C TRP A 11 -9.55 -8.02 -3.15
N MET A 12 -9.72 -6.72 -3.38
CA MET A 12 -10.99 -6.13 -3.82
C MET A 12 -11.02 -5.82 -5.32
N GLU A 13 -9.87 -5.98 -6.00
CA GLU A 13 -9.73 -5.82 -7.44
C GLU A 13 -10.15 -7.06 -8.24
N GLU A 14 -10.47 -6.89 -9.53
CA GLU A 14 -10.50 -8.00 -10.49
C GLU A 14 -9.10 -8.61 -10.67
N ASP A 15 -9.02 -9.94 -10.69
CA ASP A 15 -7.79 -10.75 -10.78
C ASP A 15 -6.66 -10.29 -9.82
N PRO A 16 -6.89 -10.30 -8.50
CA PRO A 16 -5.99 -9.69 -7.52
C PRO A 16 -4.60 -10.33 -7.50
N GLU A 17 -4.49 -11.63 -7.80
CA GLU A 17 -3.20 -12.32 -7.90
C GLU A 17 -2.35 -11.86 -9.09
N LEU A 18 -2.99 -11.55 -10.22
CA LEU A 18 -2.28 -11.04 -11.40
C LEU A 18 -1.74 -9.64 -11.11
N LYS A 19 -2.57 -8.77 -10.52
CA LYS A 19 -2.16 -7.42 -10.12
C LYS A 19 -1.04 -7.45 -9.08
N LEU A 20 -1.11 -8.35 -8.11
CA LEU A 20 -0.03 -8.56 -7.14
C LEU A 20 1.29 -8.91 -7.84
N ARG A 21 1.26 -9.84 -8.81
CA ARG A 21 2.45 -10.19 -9.60
C ARG A 21 3.00 -8.99 -10.39
N GLN A 22 2.13 -8.20 -11.00
CA GLN A 22 2.53 -7.00 -11.73
C GLN A 22 3.18 -5.95 -10.83
N ILE A 23 2.64 -5.75 -9.62
CA ILE A 23 3.22 -4.84 -8.61
C ILE A 23 4.61 -5.33 -8.19
N VAL A 24 4.76 -6.63 -7.92
CA VAL A 24 6.05 -7.25 -7.57
C VAL A 24 7.05 -7.08 -8.72
N ASP A 25 6.65 -7.38 -9.96
CA ASP A 25 7.50 -7.24 -11.14
C ASP A 25 7.95 -5.79 -11.36
N TYR A 26 7.07 -4.83 -11.08
CA TYR A 26 7.39 -3.40 -11.17
C TYR A 26 8.38 -3.00 -10.08
N ILE A 27 8.10 -3.34 -8.82
CA ILE A 27 9.00 -3.06 -7.69
C ILE A 27 10.38 -3.67 -7.91
N ALA A 28 10.47 -4.90 -8.42
CA ALA A 28 11.74 -5.59 -8.63
C ALA A 28 12.60 -5.01 -9.76
N LYS A 29 11.99 -4.33 -10.74
CA LYS A 29 12.70 -3.70 -11.87
C LYS A 29 13.23 -2.31 -11.53
N GLU A 30 12.64 -1.65 -10.54
CA GLU A 30 12.93 -0.27 -10.17
C GLU A 30 13.81 -0.22 -8.92
N ASP A 31 14.64 0.82 -8.81
CA ASP A 31 15.53 1.02 -7.65
C ASP A 31 14.83 1.88 -6.58
N PHE A 32 13.70 1.38 -6.04
CA PHE A 32 12.96 2.05 -4.98
C PHE A 32 13.68 1.95 -3.64
N GLN A 33 13.87 3.09 -2.97
CA GLN A 33 14.46 3.17 -1.64
C GLN A 33 13.41 3.06 -0.53
N ILE A 34 12.19 3.50 -0.80
CA ILE A 34 11.06 3.45 0.12
C ILE A 34 9.81 3.03 -0.66
N ILE A 35 9.04 2.11 -0.09
CA ILE A 35 7.75 1.67 -0.62
C ILE A 35 6.72 1.79 0.52
N ALA A 36 5.71 2.61 0.31
CA ALA A 36 4.59 2.79 1.24
C ALA A 36 3.31 2.22 0.61
N LEU A 37 2.71 1.22 1.23
CA LEU A 37 1.48 0.60 0.74
C LEU A 37 0.30 0.94 1.66
N GLN A 38 -0.88 1.17 1.09
CA GLN A 38 -2.13 1.41 1.82
C GLN A 38 -3.20 0.38 1.42
N GLU A 39 -4.17 0.15 2.30
CA GLU A 39 -5.23 -0.87 2.12
C GLU A 39 -4.70 -2.29 1.90
N ILE A 40 -3.62 -2.62 2.62
CA ILE A 40 -3.12 -3.98 2.74
C ILE A 40 -4.03 -4.74 3.70
N ASN A 41 -4.71 -5.76 3.18
CA ASN A 41 -5.73 -6.51 3.89
C ASN A 41 -5.22 -7.91 4.31
N GLN A 42 -5.69 -8.38 5.46
CA GLN A 42 -5.48 -9.73 5.98
C GLN A 42 -6.81 -10.41 6.31
N THR A 43 -6.83 -11.73 6.46
CA THR A 43 -8.05 -12.44 6.87
C THR A 43 -8.43 -12.09 8.31
N MET A 44 -9.72 -12.15 8.64
CA MET A 44 -10.19 -11.90 10.02
C MET A 44 -9.68 -12.92 11.04
N GLU A 45 -9.25 -14.10 10.59
CA GLU A 45 -8.69 -15.17 11.42
C GLU A 45 -7.17 -15.03 11.60
N ALA A 46 -6.54 -14.07 10.91
CA ALA A 46 -5.12 -13.82 11.05
C ALA A 46 -4.79 -13.35 12.48
N LYS A 47 -3.60 -13.71 12.95
CA LYS A 47 -3.13 -13.24 14.25
C LYS A 47 -2.76 -11.76 14.16
N GLU A 48 -3.09 -11.02 15.21
CA GLU A 48 -2.55 -9.68 15.38
C GLU A 48 -1.02 -9.74 15.55
N ILE A 49 -0.35 -8.81 14.88
CA ILE A 49 1.10 -8.61 14.98
C ILE A 49 1.37 -7.14 15.27
N VAL A 50 2.46 -6.87 15.98
CA VAL A 50 3.01 -5.52 16.13
C VAL A 50 4.10 -5.37 15.08
N ASP A 51 3.97 -4.37 14.22
CA ASP A 51 4.96 -4.03 13.19
C ASP A 51 5.41 -2.59 13.41
N ASP A 52 6.72 -2.42 13.65
CA ASP A 52 7.35 -1.11 13.89
C ASP A 52 7.29 -0.20 12.64
N LEU A 53 7.06 -0.77 11.46
CA LEU A 53 6.90 -0.05 10.20
C LEU A 53 5.44 0.34 9.91
N PHE A 54 4.48 -0.15 10.71
CA PHE A 54 3.08 0.19 10.50
C PHE A 54 2.81 1.64 10.90
N ILE A 55 2.47 2.46 9.90
CA ILE A 55 2.11 3.86 10.10
C ILE A 55 0.63 3.93 10.46
N GLN A 56 0.33 4.20 11.74
CA GLN A 56 -1.04 4.45 12.17
C GLN A 56 -1.57 5.74 11.54
N ALA A 57 -2.84 5.71 11.10
CA ALA A 57 -3.51 6.91 10.63
C ALA A 57 -3.60 7.93 11.77
N SER A 58 -2.76 8.96 11.73
CA SER A 58 -2.95 10.16 12.54
C SER A 58 -4.15 10.90 11.97
N GLY A 59 -5.13 11.27 12.80
CA GLY A 59 -6.35 11.99 12.37
C GLY A 59 -6.12 13.41 11.84
N GLU A 60 -4.93 13.72 11.34
CA GLU A 60 -4.57 15.00 10.74
C GLU A 60 -5.19 15.09 9.33
N MET A 61 -6.30 15.81 9.24
CA MET A 61 -6.86 16.22 7.96
C MET A 61 -6.03 17.38 7.40
N TYR A 62 -5.18 17.08 6.43
CA TYR A 62 -4.60 18.11 5.57
C TYR A 62 -5.57 18.34 4.40
N PRO A 63 -6.38 19.42 4.40
CA PRO A 63 -7.28 19.69 3.28
C PRO A 63 -6.45 19.89 2.01
N VAL A 64 -6.56 18.96 1.07
CA VAL A 64 -6.02 19.14 -0.28
C VAL A 64 -7.00 20.02 -1.03
N ALA A 65 -6.56 21.22 -1.43
CA ALA A 65 -7.36 22.09 -2.27
C ALA A 65 -7.58 21.42 -3.64
N ILE A 66 -8.80 20.94 -3.88
CA ILE A 66 -9.21 20.46 -5.20
C ILE A 66 -9.50 21.70 -6.05
N LYS A 67 -8.78 21.84 -7.17
CA LYS A 67 -9.11 22.85 -8.18
C LYS A 67 -10.21 22.29 -9.06
N GLU A 68 -11.30 23.05 -9.20
CA GLU A 68 -12.35 22.82 -10.21
C GLU A 68 -11.81 22.99 -11.64
#